data_AF-A0A4Q5E5R6-F1
#
_entry.id   AF-A0A4Q5E5R6-F1
#
_cell.length_a   1.000
_cell.length_b   1.000
_cell.length_c   1.000
_cell.angle_alpha   90.00
_cell.angle_beta   90.00
_cell.angle_gamma   90.00
#
_symmetry.space_group_name_H-M   'P 1'
#
loop_
_entity.id
_entity.type
_entity.pdbx_description
1 polymer ?
#
loop_
_entity_poly.entity_id
_entity_poly.type
_entity_poly.pdbx_seq_one_letter_code
_entity_poly.pdbx_strand_id
1 'polypeptide(L)'
;MRTYYYLDYLHREIFLEEDDIQAVPESGRADDACAAIAEKTYVAEQFRADSFQTLKEAVSSLCDMPDIRSRHDALMYIVWIAATAIKEERFSRHSSVGTKVLHDGFVWLIVPPDKIRDQWEAGTFALYRLYGDGSEAMIEDDKFLEETIAGGYPVGIEVGYAQAMAYEASK
;
A
#
# COMPACT_ATOMS: atom_id res chain seq x y z
N MET A 1 7.83 17.48 -0.03
CA MET A 1 7.48 17.02 -1.40
C MET A 1 5.96 16.89 -1.49
N ARG A 2 5.35 17.04 -2.67
CA ARG A 2 3.89 16.83 -2.85
C ARG A 2 3.67 15.50 -3.56
N THR A 3 2.68 14.74 -3.11
CA THR A 3 2.24 13.50 -3.75
C THR A 3 0.79 13.64 -4.16
N TYR A 4 0.48 13.16 -5.36
CA TYR A 4 -0.83 13.29 -5.98
C TYR A 4 -1.62 11.99 -5.82
N TYR A 5 -2.92 12.14 -5.62
CA TYR A 5 -3.89 11.05 -5.56
C TYR A 5 -5.09 11.44 -6.42
N TYR A 6 -5.53 10.53 -7.29
CA TYR A 6 -6.71 10.74 -8.10
C TYR A 6 -7.96 10.34 -7.30
N LEU A 7 -8.83 11.31 -7.01
CA LEU A 7 -10.05 11.08 -6.24
C LEU A 7 -11.21 10.79 -7.19
N ASP A 8 -11.54 9.50 -7.35
CA ASP A 8 -12.44 9.00 -8.39
C ASP A 8 -13.78 9.73 -8.46
N TYR A 9 -14.42 10.00 -7.32
CA TYR A 9 -15.76 10.60 -7.29
C TYR A 9 -15.79 12.11 -7.49
N LEU A 10 -14.65 12.78 -7.40
CA LEU A 10 -14.51 14.18 -7.83
C LEU A 10 -13.82 14.32 -9.19
N HIS A 11 -13.43 13.18 -9.80
CA HIS A 11 -12.76 13.09 -11.09
C HIS A 11 -11.57 14.05 -11.25
N ARG A 12 -10.75 14.17 -10.20
CA ARG A 12 -9.59 15.08 -10.21
C ARG A 12 -8.47 14.61 -9.30
N GLU A 13 -7.28 15.09 -9.60
CA GLU A 13 -6.13 14.94 -8.71
C GLU A 13 -6.22 15.90 -7.53
N ILE A 14 -5.88 15.39 -6.36
CA ILE A 14 -5.61 16.15 -5.15
C ILE A 14 -4.19 15.84 -4.71
N PHE A 15 -3.58 16.73 -3.94
CA PHE A 15 -2.24 16.52 -3.40
C PHE A 15 -2.20 16.69 -1.89
N LEU A 16 -1.30 15.92 -1.27
CA LEU A 16 -0.92 16.05 0.12
C LEU A 16 0.60 16.29 0.22
N GLU A 17 1.01 17.01 1.25
CA GLU A 17 2.43 17.14 1.58
C GLU A 17 2.95 15.85 2.21
N GLU A 18 4.21 15.52 1.96
CA GLU A 18 4.82 14.27 2.42
C GLU A 18 4.73 14.09 3.93
N ASP A 19 5.04 15.13 4.70
CA ASP A 19 4.99 15.09 6.17
C ASP A 19 3.56 14.83 6.67
N ASP A 20 2.55 15.34 5.95
CA ASP A 20 1.14 15.13 6.28
C ASP A 20 0.65 13.74 5.94
N ILE A 21 1.12 13.17 4.81
CA ILE A 21 0.89 11.76 4.50
C ILE A 21 1.43 10.92 5.64
N GLN A 22 2.68 11.13 6.06
CA GLN A 22 3.30 10.35 7.12
C GLN A 22 2.57 10.47 8.46
N ALA A 23 2.00 11.63 8.79
CA ALA A 23 1.25 11.87 10.02
C ALA A 23 -0.09 11.11 10.13
N VAL A 24 -0.73 10.75 9.01
CA VAL A 24 -1.98 9.97 9.03
C VAL A 24 -1.70 8.51 9.43
N PRO A 25 -2.46 7.88 10.35
CA PRO A 25 -2.23 6.47 10.69
C PRO A 25 -2.48 5.53 9.50
N GLU A 26 -1.72 4.43 9.43
CA GLU A 26 -1.82 3.43 8.34
C GLU A 26 -3.13 2.64 8.34
N SER A 27 -3.80 2.57 9.49
CA SER A 27 -5.04 1.83 9.66
C SER A 27 -5.98 2.52 10.64
N GLY A 28 -7.26 2.14 10.60
CA GLY A 28 -8.28 2.69 11.48
C GLY A 28 -9.25 3.59 10.73
N ARG A 29 -9.44 4.81 11.22
CA ARG A 29 -10.40 5.79 10.69
C ARG A 29 -9.76 7.18 10.69
N ALA A 30 -10.41 8.12 10.02
CA ALA A 30 -10.06 9.53 10.14
C ALA A 30 -10.02 9.96 11.63
N ASP A 31 -8.90 10.55 12.04
CA ASP A 31 -8.55 10.86 13.42
C ASP A 31 -8.10 12.33 13.59
N ASP A 32 -7.48 12.66 14.72
CA ASP A 32 -7.00 14.01 15.03
C ASP A 32 -5.92 14.49 14.05
N ALA A 33 -5.11 13.59 13.49
CA ALA A 33 -4.14 13.96 12.46
C ALA A 33 -4.86 14.39 11.18
N CYS A 34 -5.87 13.64 10.77
CA CYS A 34 -6.72 14.00 9.63
C CYS A 34 -7.44 15.33 9.86
N ALA A 35 -7.92 15.59 11.09
CA ALA A 35 -8.52 16.86 11.48
C ALA A 35 -7.56 18.04 11.32
N ALA A 36 -6.34 17.92 11.83
CA ALA A 36 -5.34 18.96 11.75
C ALA A 36 -4.91 19.24 10.30
N ILE A 37 -4.77 18.20 9.49
CA ILE A 37 -4.40 18.34 8.07
C ILE A 37 -5.54 18.96 7.25
N ALA A 38 -6.79 18.59 7.53
CA ALA A 38 -7.96 19.15 6.85
C ALA A 38 -8.12 20.67 7.05
N GLU A 39 -7.59 21.23 8.16
CA GLU A 39 -7.58 22.67 8.43
C GLU A 39 -6.48 23.43 7.69
N LYS A 40 -5.48 22.72 7.14
CA LYS A 40 -4.38 23.38 6.42
C LYS A 40 -4.91 24.10 5.19
N THR A 41 -4.41 25.32 4.98
CA THR A 41 -4.84 26.18 3.87
C THR A 41 -4.71 25.47 2.52
N TYR A 42 -3.62 24.75 2.27
CA TYR A 42 -3.44 24.06 0.98
C TYR A 42 -4.48 22.95 0.74
N VAL A 43 -5.02 22.32 1.79
CA VAL A 43 -6.10 21.33 1.66
C VAL A 43 -7.40 22.07 1.38
N ALA A 44 -7.77 23.04 2.23
CA ALA A 44 -9.01 23.79 2.09
C ALA A 44 -9.15 24.47 0.72
N GLU A 45 -8.05 25.01 0.18
CA GLU A 45 -7.99 25.65 -1.14
C GLU A 45 -8.31 24.71 -2.29
N GLN A 46 -7.84 23.45 -2.24
CA GLN A 46 -8.10 22.47 -3.29
C GLN A 46 -9.59 22.17 -3.44
N PHE A 47 -10.36 22.27 -2.36
CA PHE A 47 -11.79 21.99 -2.36
C PHE A 47 -12.67 23.24 -2.36
N ARG A 48 -12.10 24.45 -2.43
CA ARG A 48 -12.84 25.71 -2.24
C ARG A 48 -14.11 25.83 -3.10
N ALA A 49 -14.09 25.28 -4.32
CA ALA A 49 -15.21 25.32 -5.25
C ALA A 49 -16.29 24.25 -4.97
N ASP A 50 -15.99 23.20 -4.21
CA ASP A 50 -16.91 22.10 -3.97
C ASP A 50 -17.89 22.44 -2.86
N SER A 51 -19.16 22.05 -3.02
CA SER A 51 -20.16 22.20 -1.95
C SER A 51 -19.98 21.12 -0.88
N PHE A 52 -20.51 21.35 0.33
CA PHE A 52 -20.55 20.29 1.36
C PHE A 52 -21.26 19.03 0.84
N GLN A 53 -22.36 19.18 0.11
CA GLN A 53 -23.13 18.06 -0.43
C GLN A 53 -22.28 17.22 -1.40
N THR A 54 -21.54 17.88 -2.30
CA THR A 54 -20.63 17.22 -3.25
C THR A 54 -19.55 16.42 -2.53
N LEU A 55 -18.91 17.01 -1.50
CA LEU A 55 -17.89 16.32 -0.72
C LEU A 55 -18.47 15.14 0.07
N LYS A 56 -19.65 15.32 0.66
CA LYS A 56 -20.35 14.27 1.40
C LYS A 56 -20.69 13.10 0.50
N GLU A 57 -21.20 13.35 -0.70
CA GLU A 57 -21.53 12.30 -1.69
C GLU A 57 -20.28 11.55 -2.15
N ALA A 58 -19.18 12.26 -2.43
CA ALA A 58 -17.91 11.64 -2.82
C ALA A 58 -17.39 10.70 -1.72
N VAL A 59 -17.34 11.17 -0.46
CA VAL A 59 -16.90 10.35 0.67
C VAL A 59 -17.85 9.19 0.94
N SER A 60 -19.17 9.41 0.88
CA SER A 60 -20.17 8.35 1.11
C SER A 60 -20.12 7.24 0.05
N SER A 61 -19.51 7.52 -1.10
CA SER A 61 -19.29 6.52 -2.14
C SER A 61 -17.98 5.75 -1.97
N LEU A 62 -17.04 6.30 -1.18
CA LEU A 62 -15.71 5.71 -0.91
C LEU A 62 -15.63 4.98 0.44
N CYS A 63 -16.51 5.32 1.39
CA CYS A 63 -16.51 4.76 2.73
C CYS A 63 -17.87 4.15 3.08
N ASP A 64 -17.84 3.00 3.74
CA ASP A 64 -19.04 2.40 4.30
C ASP A 64 -19.48 3.16 5.56
N MET A 65 -20.68 3.75 5.52
CA MET A 65 -21.33 4.45 6.65
C MET A 65 -20.49 5.54 7.35
N PRO A 66 -20.00 6.57 6.63
CA PRO A 66 -19.20 7.63 7.25
C PRO A 66 -20.08 8.59 8.08
N ASP A 67 -19.57 9.04 9.24
CA ASP A 67 -20.25 10.03 10.08
C ASP A 67 -19.87 11.45 9.66
N ILE A 68 -20.51 11.94 8.59
CA ILE A 68 -20.21 13.25 7.99
C ILE A 68 -21.30 14.26 8.33
N ARG A 69 -20.98 15.19 9.23
CA ARG A 69 -21.88 16.25 9.72
C ARG A 69 -21.47 17.63 9.22
N SER A 70 -20.21 17.79 8.83
CA SER A 70 -19.64 19.06 8.40
C SER A 70 -18.75 18.93 7.18
N ARG A 71 -18.47 20.08 6.56
CA ARG A 71 -17.47 20.17 5.48
C ARG A 71 -16.09 19.73 5.95
N HIS A 72 -15.73 20.08 7.19
CA HIS A 72 -14.46 19.69 7.78
C HIS A 72 -14.37 18.17 7.92
N ASP A 73 -15.43 17.51 8.40
CA ASP A 73 -15.50 16.05 8.48
C ASP A 73 -15.27 15.42 7.10
N ALA A 74 -15.92 15.94 6.05
CA ALA A 74 -15.73 15.43 4.69
C ALA A 74 -14.27 15.57 4.22
N LEU A 75 -13.61 16.69 4.53
CA LEU A 75 -12.19 16.89 4.22
C LEU A 75 -11.30 15.95 5.04
N MET A 76 -11.61 15.68 6.31
CA MET A 76 -10.90 14.70 7.12
C MET A 76 -10.91 13.32 6.47
N TYR A 77 -12.09 12.87 6.02
CA TYR A 77 -12.22 11.59 5.34
C TYR A 77 -11.46 11.57 4.00
N ILE A 78 -11.51 12.64 3.22
CA ILE A 78 -10.76 12.72 1.96
C ILE A 78 -9.24 12.67 2.21
N VAL A 79 -8.74 13.39 3.21
CA VAL A 79 -7.34 13.33 3.64
C VAL A 79 -6.97 11.91 4.04
N TRP A 80 -7.79 11.27 4.87
CA TRP A 80 -7.58 9.91 5.32
C TRP A 80 -7.50 8.93 4.13
N ILE A 81 -8.51 8.91 3.26
CA ILE A 81 -8.56 8.04 2.06
C ILE A 81 -7.33 8.25 1.18
N ALA A 82 -6.98 9.50 0.89
CA ALA A 82 -5.86 9.80 -0.01
C ALA A 82 -4.52 9.40 0.62
N ALA A 83 -4.30 9.71 1.90
CA ALA A 83 -3.06 9.36 2.58
C ALA A 83 -2.92 7.85 2.75
N THR A 84 -3.99 7.13 3.13
CA THR A 84 -3.95 5.67 3.24
C THR A 84 -3.75 5.03 1.87
N ALA A 85 -4.46 5.47 0.82
CA ALA A 85 -4.27 4.93 -0.53
C ALA A 85 -2.86 5.17 -1.07
N ILE A 86 -2.29 6.36 -0.86
CA ILE A 86 -0.89 6.65 -1.21
C ILE A 86 0.06 5.72 -0.44
N LYS A 87 -0.19 5.53 0.87
CA LYS A 87 0.62 4.63 1.70
C LYS A 87 0.47 3.17 1.27
N GLU A 88 -0.72 2.72 0.93
CA GLU A 88 -1.01 1.37 0.44
C GLU A 88 -0.40 1.13 -0.93
N GLU A 89 -0.44 2.10 -1.84
CA GLU A 89 0.24 2.00 -3.14
C GLU A 89 1.75 1.95 -2.94
N ARG A 90 2.28 2.75 -2.01
CA ARG A 90 3.70 2.73 -1.65
C ARG A 90 4.09 1.45 -0.95
N PHE A 91 3.26 0.91 -0.06
CA PHE A 91 3.45 -0.38 0.59
C PHE A 91 3.31 -1.51 -0.43
N SER A 92 2.43 -1.42 -1.41
CA SER A 92 2.38 -2.35 -2.54
C SER A 92 3.66 -2.27 -3.39
N ARG A 93 4.34 -1.11 -3.40
CA ARG A 93 5.64 -0.88 -4.05
C ARG A 93 6.86 -1.11 -3.12
N HIS A 94 6.69 -1.15 -1.80
CA HIS A 94 7.75 -1.16 -0.76
C HIS A 94 7.48 -2.14 0.39
N SER A 95 6.55 -3.08 0.29
CA SER A 95 6.20 -3.97 1.40
C SER A 95 7.34 -4.93 1.69
N SER A 96 8.10 -4.56 2.71
CA SER A 96 8.39 -5.37 3.90
C SER A 96 7.60 -6.69 3.95
N VAL A 97 8.18 -7.77 3.42
CA VAL A 97 7.79 -9.17 3.59
C VAL A 97 6.34 -9.48 3.20
N GLY A 98 6.08 -9.56 1.90
CA GLY A 98 4.85 -10.15 1.36
C GLY A 98 4.93 -11.68 1.29
N THR A 99 3.80 -12.39 1.28
CA THR A 99 3.77 -13.83 0.93
C THR A 99 3.05 -14.03 -0.39
N LYS A 100 3.69 -14.69 -1.37
CA LYS A 100 3.05 -15.09 -2.63
C LYS A 100 2.68 -16.57 -2.54
N VAL A 101 1.38 -16.87 -2.62
CA VAL A 101 0.86 -18.25 -2.69
C VAL A 101 0.59 -18.59 -4.15
N LEU A 102 1.22 -19.66 -4.65
CA LEU A 102 1.01 -20.19 -6.00
C LEU A 102 -0.28 -21.03 -6.06
N HIS A 103 -0.74 -21.31 -7.27
CA HIS A 103 -1.97 -22.08 -7.53
C HIS A 103 -1.96 -23.50 -6.93
N ASP A 104 -0.78 -24.07 -6.71
CA ASP A 104 -0.54 -25.37 -6.08
C ASP A 104 -0.46 -25.31 -4.54
N GLY A 105 -0.63 -24.12 -3.95
CA GLY A 105 -0.54 -23.89 -2.52
C GLY A 105 0.89 -23.68 -2.00
N PHE A 106 1.88 -23.58 -2.87
CA PHE A 106 3.26 -23.27 -2.49
C PHE A 106 3.42 -21.80 -2.11
N VAL A 107 4.18 -21.51 -1.05
CA VAL A 107 4.33 -20.18 -0.47
C VAL A 107 5.76 -19.69 -0.60
N TRP A 108 5.89 -18.49 -1.17
CA TRP A 108 7.12 -17.71 -1.19
C TRP A 108 7.04 -16.56 -0.20
N LEU A 109 8.12 -16.33 0.54
CA LEU A 109 8.33 -15.11 1.31
C LEU A 109 9.05 -14.09 0.43
N ILE A 110 8.41 -12.97 0.12
CA ILE A 110 8.95 -11.92 -0.73
C ILE A 110 9.93 -11.06 0.08
N VAL A 111 11.16 -10.97 -0.40
CA VAL A 111 12.21 -10.14 0.20
C VAL A 111 12.01 -8.68 -0.22
N PRO A 112 11.99 -7.73 0.73
CA PRO A 112 11.89 -6.31 0.41
C PRO A 112 13.06 -5.85 -0.46
N PRO A 113 12.85 -5.00 -1.47
CA PRO A 113 13.92 -4.59 -2.39
C PRO A 113 15.15 -4.01 -1.70
N ASP A 114 14.96 -3.25 -0.62
CA ASP A 114 16.02 -2.65 0.19
C ASP A 114 16.77 -3.67 1.07
N LYS A 115 16.20 -4.86 1.27
CA LYS A 115 16.74 -5.97 2.07
C LYS A 115 17.33 -7.12 1.27
N ILE A 116 17.20 -7.11 -0.06
CA ILE A 116 17.73 -8.18 -0.92
C ILE A 116 19.25 -8.36 -0.71
N ARG A 117 20.01 -7.25 -0.67
CA ARG A 117 21.48 -7.31 -0.49
C ARG A 117 21.87 -7.78 0.91
N ASP A 118 21.26 -7.21 1.94
CA ASP A 118 21.46 -7.64 3.33
C ASP A 118 21.24 -9.16 3.48
N GLN A 119 20.18 -9.68 2.83
CA GLN A 119 19.81 -11.09 2.91
C GLN A 119 20.74 -12.00 2.09
N TRP A 120 21.21 -11.51 0.93
CA TRP A 120 22.20 -12.21 0.11
C TRP A 120 23.53 -12.35 0.85
N GLU A 121 24.05 -11.25 1.40
CA GLU A 121 25.31 -11.23 2.15
C GLU A 121 25.25 -12.10 3.41
N ALA A 122 24.08 -12.17 4.06
CA ALA A 122 23.88 -13.04 5.21
C ALA A 122 24.03 -14.53 4.86
N GLY A 123 23.72 -14.92 3.61
CA GLY A 123 23.86 -16.30 3.13
C GLY A 123 22.99 -17.34 3.85
N THR A 124 22.02 -16.91 4.66
CA THR A 124 21.21 -17.79 5.51
C THR A 124 20.17 -18.59 4.74
N PHE A 125 19.64 -18.03 3.65
CA PHE A 125 18.60 -18.64 2.83
C PHE A 125 18.95 -18.52 1.35
N ALA A 126 18.54 -19.51 0.55
CA ALA A 126 18.58 -19.39 -0.90
C ALA A 126 17.55 -18.35 -1.36
N LEU A 127 17.99 -17.45 -2.24
CA LEU A 127 17.15 -16.42 -2.85
C LEU A 127 16.75 -16.84 -4.27
N TYR A 128 15.53 -16.52 -4.66
CA TYR A 128 14.99 -16.87 -5.97
C TYR A 128 14.42 -15.63 -6.64
N ARG A 129 14.76 -15.42 -7.92
CA ARG A 129 14.05 -14.49 -8.79
C ARG A 129 12.70 -15.11 -9.16
N LEU A 130 11.61 -14.38 -8.98
CA LEU A 130 10.26 -14.82 -9.32
C LEU A 130 9.76 -14.13 -10.59
N TYR A 131 9.22 -14.90 -11.52
CA TYR A 131 8.68 -14.40 -12.79
C TYR A 131 7.16 -14.25 -12.73
N GLY A 132 6.62 -13.46 -13.68
CA GLY A 132 5.18 -13.19 -13.79
C GLY A 132 4.36 -14.39 -14.28
N ASP A 133 4.99 -15.33 -14.96
CA ASP A 133 4.38 -16.58 -15.44
C ASP A 133 4.33 -17.68 -14.37
N GLY A 134 4.80 -17.38 -13.16
CA GLY A 134 4.84 -18.31 -12.04
C GLY A 134 6.10 -19.17 -11.98
N SER A 135 7.03 -19.04 -12.93
CA SER A 135 8.35 -19.67 -12.86
C SER A 135 9.30 -18.93 -11.91
N GLU A 136 10.38 -19.60 -11.52
CA GLU A 136 11.40 -19.10 -10.60
C GLU A 136 12.81 -19.53 -11.05
N ALA A 137 13.81 -18.77 -10.62
CA ALA A 137 15.22 -19.12 -10.80
C ALA A 137 16.01 -18.80 -9.53
N MET A 138 16.78 -19.76 -9.04
CA MET A 138 17.67 -19.55 -7.89
C MET A 138 18.77 -18.54 -8.25
N ILE A 139 19.04 -17.61 -7.35
CA ILE A 139 20.12 -16.64 -7.51
C ILE A 139 21.43 -17.30 -7.08
N GLU A 140 22.33 -17.56 -8.02
CA GLU A 140 23.56 -18.34 -7.78
C GLU A 140 24.82 -17.47 -7.60
N ASP A 141 24.82 -16.25 -8.13
CA ASP A 141 25.98 -15.35 -8.09
C ASP A 141 25.59 -13.87 -8.01
N ASP A 142 26.56 -13.03 -7.62
CA ASP A 142 26.41 -11.59 -7.45
C ASP A 142 25.96 -10.89 -8.74
N LYS A 143 26.40 -11.39 -9.90
CA LYS A 143 26.05 -10.80 -11.19
C LYS A 143 24.55 -10.98 -11.45
N PHE A 144 24.04 -12.18 -11.21
CA PHE A 144 22.64 -12.50 -11.39
C PHE A 144 21.75 -11.82 -10.33
N LEU A 145 22.25 -11.61 -9.11
CA LEU A 145 21.60 -10.78 -8.10
C LEU A 145 21.42 -9.35 -8.59
N GLU A 146 22.49 -8.71 -9.06
CA GLU A 146 22.43 -7.32 -9.52
C GLU A 146 21.54 -7.15 -10.76
N GLU A 147 21.55 -8.12 -11.70
CA GLU A 147 20.60 -8.16 -12.81
C GLU A 147 19.15 -8.29 -12.31
N THR A 148 18.91 -9.05 -11.25
CA THR A 148 17.59 -9.24 -10.64
C THR A 148 17.06 -7.93 -10.07
N ILE A 149 17.90 -7.24 -9.29
CA ILE A 149 17.58 -5.95 -8.67
C ILE A 149 17.37 -4.87 -9.74
N ALA A 150 18.28 -4.76 -10.71
CA ALA A 150 18.19 -3.76 -11.78
C ALA A 150 16.97 -3.98 -12.69
N GLY A 151 16.59 -5.24 -12.91
CA GLY A 151 15.38 -5.60 -13.66
C GLY A 151 14.07 -5.40 -12.90
N GLY A 152 14.12 -5.06 -11.61
CA GLY A 152 12.95 -4.88 -10.76
C GLY A 152 12.17 -6.17 -10.51
N TYR A 153 12.83 -7.32 -10.61
CA TYR A 153 12.17 -8.61 -10.39
C TYR A 153 11.95 -8.86 -8.89
N PRO A 154 10.79 -9.43 -8.51
CA PRO A 154 10.57 -9.87 -7.13
C PRO A 154 11.58 -10.97 -6.75
N VAL A 155 12.07 -10.90 -5.51
CA VAL A 155 12.93 -11.93 -4.92
C VAL A 155 12.17 -12.65 -3.81
N GLY A 156 12.22 -13.98 -3.83
CA GLY A 156 11.54 -14.86 -2.89
C GLY A 156 12.52 -15.74 -2.10
N ILE A 157 12.11 -16.11 -0.89
CA ILE A 157 12.65 -17.22 -0.11
C ILE A 157 11.57 -18.30 -0.07
N GLU A 158 11.99 -19.55 -0.30
CA GLU A 158 11.10 -20.71 -0.22
C GLU A 158 10.62 -20.93 1.23
N VAL A 159 9.30 -21.04 1.42
CA VAL A 159 8.70 -21.36 2.73
C VAL A 159 8.15 -22.79 2.76
N GLY A 160 7.48 -23.22 1.69
CA GLY A 160 6.84 -24.53 1.57
C GLY A 160 5.34 -24.46 1.24
N TYR A 161 4.61 -25.55 1.44
CA TYR A 161 3.18 -25.64 1.08
C TYR A 161 2.26 -25.26 2.25
N ALA A 162 1.32 -24.35 2.01
CA ALA A 162 0.20 -24.11 2.89
C ALA A 162 -0.85 -25.21 2.68
N GLN A 163 -0.77 -26.32 3.42
CA GLN A 163 -1.92 -27.23 3.51
C GLN A 163 -3.10 -26.46 4.09
N ALA A 164 -4.16 -26.29 3.30
CA ALA A 164 -5.39 -25.67 3.72
C ALA A 164 -5.88 -26.33 5.02
N MET A 165 -5.96 -25.57 6.11
CA MET A 165 -6.72 -25.93 7.31
C MET A 165 -8.23 -25.92 7.02
N ALA A 166 -8.68 -26.70 6.03
CA ALA A 166 -10.06 -26.76 5.57
C ALA A 166 -10.67 -28.16 5.76
N TYR A 167 -10.21 -28.94 6.76
CA TYR A 167 -10.80 -30.24 7.06
C TYR A 167 -11.07 -30.56 8.55
N GLU A 168 -10.81 -29.64 9.48
CA GLU A 168 -11.14 -29.88 10.92
C GLU A 168 -12.27 -28.99 11.46
N ALA A 169 -12.98 -28.25 10.61
CA ALA A 169 -14.21 -27.54 10.99
C ALA A 169 -15.51 -28.34 10.70
N SER A 170 -15.39 -29.62 10.30
CA SER A 170 -16.53 -30.48 9.93
C SER A 170 -16.51 -31.87 10.56
N LYS A 171 -15.91 -32.03 11.74
CA LYS A 171 -16.16 -33.18 12.62
C LYS A 171 -16.55 -32.76 14.02
#